data_AF-A0AB39QXZ9-F1
#
_entry.id   AF-A0AB39QXZ9-F1
#
_cell.length_a   1.000
_cell.length_b   1.000
_cell.length_c   1.000
_cell.angle_alpha   90.00
_cell.angle_beta   90.00
_cell.angle_gamma   90.00
#
_symmetry.space_group_name_H-M   'P 1'
#
loop_
_entity.id
_entity.type
_entity.pdbx_description
1 polymer ?
#
loop_
_entity_poly.entity_id
_entity_poly.type
_entity_poly.pdbx_seq_one_letter_code
_entity_poly.pdbx_strand_id
1 'polypeptide(L)'
;MAMDFTTLLSAPPSGRRTALIVDHQHYARAVVLQGRPVPWTDPVAFAQYTGQVQGLLRSDTTLLDLGAYYDDVLAREDALRTGLSARPRTGYALRTLLAHEPTAVAAAELAEVVARASAAPLVVQIPSPMLWLARTHELSGAGLLTDLTADHAETAAMYVADWLRRLAAPPVSMLLLDERDPRAGQLPQLDDSVHAPVVNMTDHYRWALGRRTGQGVKVAGSGLTGPRIPQEFWRGDGVALPSGDFLLADIPADAAPETVLAQLAKLN
;
A
#
# COMPACT_ATOMS: atom_id res chain seq x y z
N MET A 1 -14.79 15.61 6.23
CA MET A 1 -13.65 16.19 5.48
C MET A 1 -12.46 15.30 5.75
N ALA A 2 -11.75 14.83 4.73
CA ALA A 2 -10.56 14.00 4.91
C ALA A 2 -9.50 14.80 5.68
N MET A 3 -8.85 14.18 6.68
CA MET A 3 -7.68 14.78 7.30
C MET A 3 -6.53 14.68 6.30
N ASP A 4 -5.92 15.80 5.94
CA ASP A 4 -4.73 15.79 5.09
C ASP A 4 -3.52 15.22 5.84
N PHE A 5 -2.53 14.72 5.09
CA PHE A 5 -1.38 14.04 5.68
C PHE A 5 -0.52 14.95 6.56
N THR A 6 -0.37 16.23 6.22
CA THR A 6 0.43 17.18 7.01
C THR A 6 -0.23 17.48 8.36
N THR A 7 -1.55 17.59 8.39
CA THR A 7 -2.36 17.72 9.62
C THR A 7 -2.22 16.48 10.49
N LEU A 8 -2.27 15.28 9.89
CA LEU A 8 -2.00 14.02 10.59
C LEU A 8 -0.63 14.01 11.27
N LEU A 9 0.43 14.48 10.58
CA LEU A 9 1.77 14.54 11.17
C LEU A 9 1.86 15.52 12.34
N SER A 10 1.16 16.64 12.24
CA SER A 10 1.18 17.70 13.26
C SER A 10 0.34 17.36 14.50
N ALA A 11 -0.72 16.56 14.32
CA ALA A 11 -1.61 16.12 15.38
C ALA A 11 -2.02 14.65 15.20
N PRO A 12 -1.14 13.68 15.49
CA PRO A 12 -1.42 12.27 15.29
C PRO A 12 -2.64 11.81 16.13
N PRO A 13 -3.62 11.11 15.55
CA PRO A 13 -4.83 10.67 16.26
C PRO A 13 -4.57 9.84 17.53
N SER A 14 -3.43 9.16 17.62
CA SER A 14 -3.03 8.41 18.80
C SER A 14 -2.57 9.28 19.98
N GLY A 15 -2.26 10.56 19.73
CA GLY A 15 -1.63 11.49 20.67
C GLY A 15 -0.11 11.35 20.75
N ARG A 16 0.52 10.52 19.90
CA ARG A 16 1.98 10.38 19.82
C ARG A 16 2.65 11.67 19.38
N ARG A 17 3.90 11.84 19.80
CA ARG A 17 4.78 12.91 19.30
C ARG A 17 5.15 12.76 17.83
N THR A 18 5.27 11.52 17.37
CA THR A 18 5.63 11.18 15.98
C THR A 18 4.58 10.21 15.45
N ALA A 19 3.95 10.55 14.34
CA ALA A 19 2.91 9.70 13.74
C ALA A 19 3.48 8.31 13.38
N LEU A 20 2.66 7.28 13.55
CA LEU A 20 3.00 5.89 13.26
C LEU A 20 2.06 5.32 12.18
N ILE A 21 2.63 5.00 11.02
CA ILE A 21 1.96 4.19 9.99
C ILE A 21 2.36 2.74 10.21
N VAL A 22 1.38 1.83 10.29
CA VAL A 22 1.65 0.41 10.49
C VAL A 22 1.18 -0.39 9.27
N ASP A 23 2.13 -0.98 8.58
CA ASP A 23 1.85 -2.14 7.73
C ASP A 23 1.63 -3.34 8.63
N HIS A 24 0.35 -3.70 8.75
CA HIS A 24 -0.12 -4.73 9.66
C HIS A 24 -0.37 -6.05 8.95
N GLN A 25 -0.22 -6.15 7.62
CA GLN A 25 -0.75 -7.29 6.87
C GLN A 25 -0.29 -8.66 7.39
N HIS A 26 1.02 -8.83 7.54
CA HIS A 26 1.61 -10.10 7.97
C HIS A 26 1.29 -10.42 9.44
N TYR A 27 1.48 -9.44 10.32
CA TYR A 27 1.24 -9.60 11.76
C TYR A 27 -0.24 -9.79 12.10
N ALA A 28 -1.12 -8.94 11.59
CA ALA A 28 -2.55 -9.02 11.87
C ALA A 28 -3.18 -10.30 11.30
N ARG A 29 -2.69 -10.80 10.16
CA ARG A 29 -3.13 -12.10 9.66
C ARG A 29 -2.76 -13.24 10.62
N ALA A 30 -1.57 -13.18 11.21
CA ALA A 30 -1.13 -14.19 12.18
C ALA A 30 -1.91 -14.09 13.50
N VAL A 31 -2.08 -12.88 14.05
CA VAL A 31 -2.61 -12.69 15.41
C VAL A 31 -4.13 -12.54 15.45
N VAL A 32 -4.71 -11.77 14.53
CA VAL A 32 -6.16 -11.47 14.52
C VAL A 32 -6.93 -12.52 13.71
N LEU A 33 -6.43 -12.88 12.53
CA LEU A 33 -7.08 -13.88 11.69
C LEU A 33 -6.68 -15.32 12.03
N GLN A 34 -5.61 -15.52 12.81
CA GLN A 34 -5.11 -16.84 13.19
C GLN A 34 -4.85 -17.74 11.96
N GLY A 35 -4.27 -17.14 10.91
CA GLY A 35 -3.96 -17.83 9.64
C GLY A 35 -5.13 -17.95 8.66
N ARG A 36 -6.36 -17.59 9.06
CA ARG A 36 -7.51 -17.51 8.14
C ARG A 36 -7.25 -16.49 7.02
N PRO A 37 -7.90 -16.66 5.84
CA PRO A 37 -7.78 -15.70 4.76
C PRO A 37 -8.32 -14.32 5.18
N VAL A 38 -7.75 -13.28 4.60
CA VAL A 38 -8.26 -11.91 4.75
C VAL A 38 -9.61 -11.83 4.02
N PRO A 39 -10.67 -11.25 4.61
CA PRO A 39 -12.01 -11.26 4.03
C PRO A 39 -12.19 -10.18 2.94
N TRP A 40 -11.35 -10.21 1.90
CA TRP A 40 -11.33 -9.21 0.83
C TRP A 40 -12.67 -9.02 0.10
N THR A 41 -13.48 -10.08 0.00
CA THR A 41 -14.76 -10.08 -0.72
C THR A 41 -15.95 -9.63 0.13
N ASP A 42 -15.75 -9.37 1.42
CA ASP A 42 -16.78 -8.90 2.33
C ASP A 42 -16.30 -7.59 2.99
N PRO A 43 -16.68 -6.42 2.44
CA PRO A 43 -16.25 -5.13 2.96
C PRO A 43 -16.61 -4.91 4.43
N VAL A 44 -17.71 -5.50 4.92
CA VAL A 44 -18.13 -5.37 6.32
C VAL A 44 -17.22 -6.20 7.22
N ALA A 45 -16.98 -7.47 6.86
CA ALA A 45 -16.04 -8.32 7.59
C ALA A 45 -14.61 -7.76 7.54
N PHE A 46 -14.20 -7.18 6.42
CA PHE A 46 -12.92 -6.49 6.29
C PHE A 46 -12.83 -5.27 7.20
N ALA A 47 -13.86 -4.43 7.23
CA ALA A 47 -13.90 -3.27 8.12
C ALA A 47 -13.83 -3.67 9.61
N GLN A 48 -14.53 -4.73 10.01
CA GLN A 48 -14.45 -5.29 11.36
C GLN A 48 -13.03 -5.78 11.68
N TYR A 49 -12.41 -6.51 10.76
CA TYR A 49 -11.01 -6.94 10.87
C TYR A 49 -10.07 -5.74 11.03
N THR A 50 -10.15 -4.72 10.18
CA THR A 50 -9.32 -3.51 10.30
C THR A 50 -9.58 -2.76 11.60
N GLY A 51 -10.82 -2.74 12.09
CA GLY A 51 -11.16 -2.14 13.39
C GLY A 51 -10.50 -2.86 14.56
N GLN A 52 -10.44 -4.20 14.54
CA GLN A 52 -9.73 -4.98 15.55
C GLN A 52 -8.22 -4.69 15.52
N VAL A 53 -7.63 -4.63 14.32
CA VAL A 53 -6.21 -4.28 14.14
C VAL A 53 -5.93 -2.88 14.65
N GLN A 54 -6.77 -1.90 14.29
CA GLN A 54 -6.65 -0.52 14.72
C GLN A 54 -6.77 -0.39 16.25
N GLY A 55 -7.68 -1.14 16.89
CA GLY A 55 -7.80 -1.18 18.35
C GLY A 55 -6.57 -1.78 19.05
N LEU A 56 -5.93 -2.78 18.43
CA LEU A 56 -4.74 -3.45 18.96
C LEU A 56 -3.48 -2.60 18.79
N LEU A 57 -3.22 -2.12 17.59
CA LEU A 57 -1.95 -1.47 17.23
C LEU A 57 -1.97 0.05 17.45
N ARG A 58 -3.18 0.64 17.49
CA ARG A 58 -3.40 2.07 17.65
C ARG A 58 -2.56 2.91 16.69
N SER A 59 -2.45 2.50 15.43
CA SER A 59 -1.75 3.26 14.38
C SER A 59 -2.41 4.62 14.17
N ASP A 60 -1.65 5.59 13.68
CA ASP A 60 -2.18 6.93 13.37
C ASP A 60 -2.94 6.96 12.04
N THR A 61 -2.82 5.89 11.25
CA THR A 61 -3.53 5.69 9.99
C THR A 61 -4.15 4.31 9.91
N THR A 62 -5.16 4.19 9.06
CA THR A 62 -5.63 2.90 8.57
C THR A 62 -5.02 2.66 7.19
N LEU A 63 -4.15 1.65 7.10
CA LEU A 63 -3.52 1.26 5.84
C LEU A 63 -4.38 0.24 5.10
N LEU A 64 -4.81 0.55 3.88
CA LEU A 64 -5.44 -0.39 2.96
C LEU A 64 -4.50 -0.70 1.81
N ASP A 65 -4.01 -1.94 1.76
CA ASP A 65 -3.19 -2.41 0.64
C ASP A 65 -4.09 -2.98 -0.46
N LEU A 66 -4.30 -2.18 -1.50
CA LEU A 66 -5.03 -2.61 -2.68
C LEU A 66 -4.17 -3.49 -3.58
N GLY A 67 -2.84 -3.45 -3.50
CA GLY A 67 -1.97 -4.43 -4.16
C GLY A 67 -2.31 -5.86 -3.74
N ALA A 68 -2.33 -6.10 -2.42
CA ALA A 68 -2.70 -7.40 -1.85
C ALA A 68 -4.14 -7.83 -2.20
N TYR A 69 -5.06 -6.87 -2.31
CA TYR A 69 -6.42 -7.13 -2.79
C TYR A 69 -6.42 -7.63 -4.25
N TYR A 70 -5.70 -6.96 -5.16
CA TYR A 70 -5.62 -7.40 -6.56
C TYR A 70 -4.94 -8.76 -6.69
N ASP A 71 -4.01 -9.09 -5.79
CA ASP A 71 -3.36 -10.39 -5.74
C ASP A 71 -4.34 -11.51 -5.40
N ASP A 72 -5.19 -11.28 -4.41
CA ASP A 72 -6.24 -12.21 -4.01
C ASP A 72 -7.25 -12.41 -5.15
N VAL A 73 -7.66 -11.33 -5.81
CA VAL A 73 -8.53 -11.38 -6.99
C VAL A 73 -7.92 -12.23 -8.11
N LEU A 74 -6.63 -12.02 -8.41
CA LEU A 74 -5.94 -12.82 -9.42
C LEU A 74 -5.82 -14.29 -9.02
N ALA A 75 -5.64 -14.59 -7.74
CA ALA A 75 -5.57 -15.96 -7.25
C ALA A 75 -6.90 -16.71 -7.37
N ARG A 76 -8.04 -16.00 -7.30
CA ARG A 76 -9.39 -16.61 -7.30
C ARG A 76 -10.16 -16.54 -8.63
N GLU A 77 -9.81 -15.62 -9.54
CA GLU A 77 -10.56 -15.37 -10.79
C GLU A 77 -9.82 -15.90 -12.04
N ASP A 78 -10.07 -17.16 -12.42
CA ASP A 78 -9.44 -17.80 -13.58
C ASP A 78 -9.75 -17.12 -14.91
N ALA A 79 -10.98 -16.60 -15.07
CA ALA A 79 -11.40 -15.89 -16.27
C ALA A 79 -10.59 -14.60 -16.47
N LEU A 80 -10.36 -13.85 -15.39
CA LEU A 80 -9.55 -12.64 -15.43
C LEU A 80 -8.09 -12.98 -15.80
N ARG A 81 -7.49 -13.99 -15.17
CA ARG A 81 -6.13 -14.45 -15.52
C ARG A 81 -6.00 -14.86 -16.98
N THR A 82 -7.00 -15.55 -17.51
CA THR A 82 -7.07 -15.91 -18.93
C THR A 82 -7.13 -14.66 -19.81
N GLY A 83 -7.96 -13.68 -19.44
CA GLY A 83 -8.05 -12.39 -20.12
C GLY A 83 -6.73 -11.61 -20.15
N LEU A 84 -5.95 -11.63 -19.05
CA LEU A 84 -4.65 -10.98 -18.99
C LEU A 84 -3.65 -11.53 -20.02
N SER A 85 -3.76 -12.82 -20.34
CA SER A 85 -2.86 -13.55 -21.24
C SER A 85 -3.34 -13.55 -22.70
N ALA A 86 -4.44 -12.86 -23.01
CA ALA A 86 -5.02 -12.88 -24.36
C ALA A 86 -4.15 -12.22 -25.43
N ARG A 87 -3.20 -11.36 -25.03
CA ARG A 87 -2.23 -10.70 -25.91
C ARG A 87 -0.85 -10.59 -25.22
N PRO A 88 0.24 -11.06 -25.84
CA PRO A 88 1.58 -11.04 -25.25
C PRO A 88 2.28 -9.66 -25.40
N ARG A 89 1.53 -8.56 -25.34
CA ARG A 89 2.08 -7.21 -25.52
C ARG A 89 2.34 -6.56 -24.16
N THR A 90 3.53 -5.99 -23.96
CA THR A 90 3.88 -5.24 -22.74
C THR A 90 2.79 -4.22 -22.40
N GLY A 91 2.40 -4.20 -21.12
CA GLY A 91 1.35 -3.32 -20.61
C GLY A 91 -0.10 -3.76 -20.89
N TYR A 92 -0.35 -4.70 -21.81
CA TYR A 92 -1.70 -5.18 -22.08
C TYR A 92 -2.34 -5.82 -20.84
N ALA A 93 -1.62 -6.71 -20.16
CA ALA A 93 -2.12 -7.38 -18.97
C ALA A 93 -2.43 -6.38 -17.84
N LEU A 94 -1.53 -5.42 -17.57
CA LEU A 94 -1.80 -4.37 -16.58
C LEU A 94 -3.04 -3.54 -16.94
N ARG A 95 -3.14 -3.08 -18.18
CA ARG A 95 -4.30 -2.31 -18.64
C ARG A 95 -5.59 -3.11 -18.48
N THR A 96 -5.59 -4.38 -18.87
CA THR A 96 -6.76 -5.27 -18.75
C THR A 96 -7.15 -5.48 -17.28
N LEU A 97 -6.17 -5.67 -16.40
CA LEU A 97 -6.40 -5.81 -14.95
C LEU A 97 -7.05 -4.56 -14.35
N LEU A 98 -6.48 -3.39 -14.63
CA LEU A 98 -6.94 -2.12 -14.06
C LEU A 98 -8.26 -1.63 -14.67
N ALA A 99 -8.55 -2.02 -15.91
CA ALA A 99 -9.82 -1.74 -16.58
C ALA A 99 -10.92 -2.77 -16.28
N HIS A 100 -10.64 -3.80 -15.48
CA HIS A 100 -11.64 -4.79 -15.11
C HIS A 100 -12.66 -4.20 -14.12
N GLU A 101 -13.78 -3.69 -14.66
CA GLU A 101 -14.78 -2.91 -13.91
C GLU A 101 -15.23 -3.58 -12.60
N PRO A 102 -15.59 -4.88 -12.54
CA PRO A 102 -16.03 -5.50 -11.29
C PRO A 102 -14.96 -5.40 -10.18
N THR A 103 -13.69 -5.60 -10.53
CA THR A 103 -12.58 -5.52 -9.56
C THR A 103 -12.33 -4.09 -9.12
N ALA A 104 -12.35 -3.14 -10.06
CA ALA A 104 -12.10 -1.73 -9.77
C ALA A 104 -13.21 -1.11 -8.91
N VAL A 105 -14.48 -1.44 -9.18
CA VAL A 105 -15.63 -1.03 -8.37
C VAL A 105 -15.51 -1.60 -6.95
N ALA A 106 -15.27 -2.90 -6.81
CA ALA A 106 -15.13 -3.53 -5.51
C ALA A 106 -13.93 -3.00 -4.70
N ALA A 107 -12.81 -2.64 -5.36
CA ALA A 107 -11.68 -1.97 -4.69
C ALA A 107 -12.06 -0.59 -4.13
N ALA A 108 -12.82 0.20 -4.91
CA ALA A 108 -13.29 1.51 -4.49
C ALA A 108 -14.31 1.41 -3.35
N GLU A 109 -15.26 0.48 -3.43
CA GLU A 109 -16.23 0.20 -2.38
C GLU A 109 -15.53 -0.24 -1.07
N LEU A 110 -14.52 -1.10 -1.17
CA LEU A 110 -13.73 -1.53 -0.03
C LEU A 110 -13.03 -0.34 0.64
N ALA A 111 -12.36 0.51 -0.15
CA ALA A 111 -11.72 1.72 0.35
C ALA A 111 -12.70 2.67 1.03
N GLU A 112 -13.90 2.82 0.47
CA GLU A 112 -14.94 3.68 1.03
C GLU A 112 -15.51 3.15 2.35
N VAL A 113 -15.78 1.84 2.43
CA VAL A 113 -16.26 1.20 3.66
C VAL A 113 -15.20 1.29 4.77
N VAL A 114 -13.94 0.99 4.45
CA VAL A 114 -12.82 1.08 5.40
C VAL A 114 -12.65 2.51 5.90
N ALA A 115 -12.67 3.49 4.99
CA ALA A 115 -12.55 4.90 5.36
C ALA A 115 -13.69 5.37 6.28
N ARG A 116 -14.93 4.90 6.05
CA ARG A 116 -16.08 5.26 6.91
C ARG A 116 -16.06 4.57 8.27
N ALA A 117 -15.58 3.33 8.32
CA ALA A 117 -15.53 2.55 9.56
C ALA A 117 -14.35 2.96 10.45
N SER A 118 -13.29 3.49 9.86
CA SER A 118 -12.08 3.92 10.56
C SER A 118 -12.21 5.34 11.12
N ALA A 119 -11.78 5.54 12.37
CA ALA A 119 -11.55 6.87 12.92
C ALA A 119 -10.21 7.49 12.48
N ALA A 120 -9.24 6.65 12.09
CA ALA A 120 -7.94 7.08 11.59
C ALA A 120 -8.00 7.39 10.09
N PRO A 121 -7.21 8.36 9.59
CA PRO A 121 -7.17 8.70 8.17
C PRO A 121 -6.70 7.53 7.30
N LEU A 122 -7.27 7.43 6.10
CA LEU A 122 -7.00 6.32 5.18
C LEU A 122 -5.70 6.56 4.40
N VAL A 123 -4.80 5.59 4.45
CA VAL A 123 -3.65 5.49 3.55
C VAL A 123 -3.88 4.30 2.64
N VAL A 124 -3.82 4.53 1.33
CA VAL A 124 -3.93 3.46 0.32
C VAL A 124 -2.55 3.09 -0.16
N GLN A 125 -2.23 1.80 -0.15
CA GLN A 125 -1.01 1.27 -0.75
C GLN A 125 -1.34 0.50 -2.03
N ILE A 126 -0.51 0.70 -3.05
CA ILE A 126 -0.47 -0.09 -4.28
C ILE A 126 0.98 -0.39 -4.64
N PRO A 127 1.26 -1.42 -5.45
CA PRO A 127 2.59 -1.56 -6.06
C PRO A 127 2.88 -0.33 -6.91
N SER A 128 4.16 0.06 -7.00
CA SER A 128 4.58 1.07 -7.96
C SER A 128 4.17 0.66 -9.37
N PRO A 129 3.91 1.62 -10.30
CA PRO A 129 3.51 1.28 -11.67
C PRO A 129 4.43 0.27 -12.34
N MET A 130 5.75 0.38 -12.11
CA MET A 130 6.74 -0.56 -12.62
C MET A 130 6.60 -1.95 -12.03
N LEU A 131 6.35 -2.08 -10.71
CA LEU A 131 6.20 -3.39 -10.08
C LEU A 131 4.89 -4.07 -10.49
N TRP A 132 3.81 -3.29 -10.64
CA TRP A 132 2.53 -3.82 -11.12
C TRP A 132 2.62 -4.28 -12.58
N LEU A 133 3.31 -3.49 -13.41
CA LEU A 133 3.63 -3.87 -14.78
C LEU A 133 4.45 -5.15 -14.83
N ALA A 134 5.57 -5.21 -14.09
CA ALA A 134 6.44 -6.38 -14.06
C ALA A 134 5.68 -7.65 -13.65
N ARG A 135 4.86 -7.56 -12.60
CA ARG A 135 4.04 -8.68 -12.15
C ARG A 135 3.07 -9.19 -13.23
N THR A 136 2.34 -8.28 -13.86
CA THR A 136 1.37 -8.64 -14.90
C THR A 136 2.06 -9.10 -16.19
N HIS A 137 3.27 -8.60 -16.46
CA HIS A 137 4.12 -9.05 -17.55
C HIS A 137 4.54 -10.51 -17.39
N GLU A 138 5.00 -10.90 -16.19
CA GLU A 138 5.30 -12.30 -15.85
C GLU A 138 4.05 -13.19 -15.93
N LEU A 139 2.94 -12.76 -15.31
CA LEU A 139 1.70 -13.53 -15.28
C LEU A 139 1.12 -13.82 -16.67
N SER A 140 1.31 -12.89 -17.62
CA SER A 140 0.82 -13.03 -18.99
C SER A 140 1.83 -13.69 -19.94
N GLY A 141 3.06 -13.94 -19.49
CA GLY A 141 4.14 -14.46 -20.34
C GLY A 141 4.52 -13.51 -21.47
N ALA A 142 4.42 -12.20 -21.26
CA ALA A 142 4.62 -11.19 -22.30
C ALA A 142 6.09 -10.91 -22.65
N GLY A 143 7.06 -11.55 -21.98
CA GLY A 143 8.49 -11.39 -22.22
C GLY A 143 9.35 -11.53 -20.96
N LEU A 144 10.60 -11.11 -21.06
CA LEU A 144 11.53 -11.06 -19.92
C LEU A 144 11.41 -9.72 -19.21
N LEU A 145 11.58 -9.70 -17.88
CA LEU A 145 11.56 -8.46 -17.10
C LEU A 145 12.62 -7.45 -17.52
N THR A 146 13.75 -7.93 -18.06
CA THR A 146 14.83 -7.10 -18.60
C THR A 146 14.44 -6.31 -19.85
N ASP A 147 13.34 -6.66 -20.49
CA ASP A 147 12.81 -5.96 -21.67
C ASP A 147 11.99 -4.72 -21.28
N LEU A 148 11.68 -4.57 -19.99
CA LEU A 148 10.94 -3.43 -19.47
C LEU A 148 11.84 -2.19 -19.36
N THR A 149 11.27 -1.02 -19.65
CA THR A 149 12.00 0.25 -19.79
C THR A 149 11.26 1.38 -19.07
N ALA A 150 11.90 2.55 -18.98
CA ALA A 150 11.26 3.75 -18.43
C ALA A 150 9.97 4.14 -19.18
N ASP A 151 9.94 4.06 -20.52
CA ASP A 151 8.74 4.34 -21.32
C ASP A 151 7.56 3.41 -20.96
N HIS A 152 7.87 2.14 -20.65
CA HIS A 152 6.86 1.19 -20.18
C HIS A 152 6.37 1.55 -18.78
N ALA A 153 7.25 2.03 -17.89
CA ALA A 153 6.88 2.51 -16.56
C ALA A 153 5.99 3.76 -16.63
N GLU A 154 6.29 4.72 -17.51
CA GLU A 154 5.46 5.90 -17.74
C GLU A 154 4.08 5.51 -18.28
N THR A 155 4.03 4.60 -19.25
CA THR A 155 2.76 4.05 -19.76
C THR A 155 1.96 3.34 -18.66
N ALA A 156 2.62 2.56 -17.80
CA ALA A 156 1.98 1.93 -16.65
C ALA A 156 1.44 2.96 -15.66
N ALA A 157 2.19 4.05 -15.41
CA ALA A 157 1.76 5.14 -14.56
C ALA A 157 0.49 5.83 -15.10
N MET A 158 0.34 5.94 -16.43
CA MET A 158 -0.91 6.42 -17.04
C MET A 158 -2.10 5.50 -16.74
N TYR A 159 -1.91 4.17 -16.82
CA TYR A 159 -2.98 3.21 -16.50
C TYR A 159 -3.36 3.26 -15.02
N VAL A 160 -2.37 3.35 -14.13
CA VAL A 160 -2.59 3.51 -12.69
C VAL A 160 -3.31 4.84 -12.40
N ALA A 161 -2.91 5.94 -13.01
CA ALA A 161 -3.56 7.23 -12.82
C ALA A 161 -5.03 7.21 -13.26
N ASP A 162 -5.35 6.59 -14.40
CA ASP A 162 -6.75 6.45 -14.84
C ASP A 162 -7.57 5.60 -13.86
N TRP A 163 -7.00 4.50 -13.37
CA TRP A 163 -7.62 3.66 -12.36
C TRP A 163 -7.84 4.38 -11.02
N LEU A 164 -6.88 5.20 -10.56
CA LEU A 164 -6.97 5.96 -9.31
C LEU A 164 -8.16 6.93 -9.28
N ARG A 165 -8.68 7.35 -10.44
CA ARG A 165 -9.92 8.16 -10.53
C ARG A 165 -11.12 7.46 -9.89
N ARG A 166 -11.11 6.12 -9.84
CA ARG A 166 -12.14 5.32 -9.17
C ARG A 166 -12.11 5.47 -7.65
N LEU A 167 -10.98 5.92 -7.09
CA LEU A 167 -10.81 6.19 -5.67
C LEU A 167 -11.06 7.67 -5.30
N ALA A 168 -11.71 8.44 -6.17
CA ALA A 168 -12.00 9.85 -5.90
C ALA A 168 -12.99 10.08 -4.74
N ALA A 169 -13.88 9.12 -4.48
CA ALA A 169 -14.89 9.21 -3.43
C ALA A 169 -14.34 8.98 -2.00
N PRO A 170 -13.54 7.93 -1.71
CA PRO A 170 -13.00 7.74 -0.38
C PRO A 170 -12.04 8.88 0.04
N PRO A 171 -12.06 9.29 1.32
CA PRO A 171 -11.19 10.34 1.86
C PRO A 171 -9.76 9.82 2.08
N VAL A 172 -9.01 9.62 0.99
CA VAL A 172 -7.61 9.20 1.04
C VAL A 172 -6.73 10.36 1.51
N SER A 173 -5.88 10.12 2.51
CA SER A 173 -4.89 11.10 3.00
C SER A 173 -3.55 10.96 2.27
N MET A 174 -3.16 9.73 1.95
CA MET A 174 -1.93 9.42 1.24
C MET A 174 -2.10 8.19 0.35
N LEU A 175 -1.50 8.25 -0.85
CA LEU A 175 -1.21 7.10 -1.69
C LEU A 175 0.25 6.68 -1.47
N LEU A 176 0.47 5.41 -1.15
CA LEU A 176 1.79 4.78 -1.08
C LEU A 176 2.04 3.94 -2.32
N LEU A 177 3.07 4.30 -3.09
CA LEU A 177 3.66 3.44 -4.11
C LEU A 177 4.69 2.54 -3.42
N ASP A 178 4.37 1.26 -3.30
CA ASP A 178 5.31 0.27 -2.81
C ASP A 178 6.31 -0.08 -3.91
N GLU A 179 7.57 0.29 -3.70
CA GLU A 179 8.71 0.04 -4.60
C GLU A 179 9.60 -1.08 -4.10
N ARG A 180 9.19 -1.80 -3.04
CA ARG A 180 9.91 -2.97 -2.56
C ARG A 180 9.78 -4.10 -3.58
N ASP A 181 10.81 -4.28 -4.39
CA ASP A 181 10.86 -5.36 -5.37
C ASP A 181 11.50 -6.62 -4.76
N PRO A 182 10.77 -7.74 -4.68
CA PRO A 182 11.38 -9.01 -4.33
C PRO A 182 12.33 -9.55 -5.42
N ARG A 183 12.28 -9.01 -6.64
CA ARG A 183 13.06 -9.45 -7.83
C ARG A 183 14.32 -8.61 -8.08
N ALA A 184 14.85 -7.99 -7.01
CA ALA A 184 15.94 -7.02 -7.04
C ALA A 184 16.98 -7.26 -8.16
N GLY A 185 17.19 -6.24 -9.00
CA GLY A 185 18.21 -6.24 -10.07
C GLY A 185 17.71 -6.62 -11.46
N GLN A 186 16.45 -7.05 -11.63
CA GLN A 186 15.89 -7.38 -12.95
C GLN A 186 15.14 -6.23 -13.63
N LEU A 187 14.72 -5.23 -12.86
CA LEU A 187 13.98 -4.06 -13.35
C LEU A 187 14.90 -2.86 -13.56
N PRO A 188 14.60 -1.98 -14.53
CA PRO A 188 15.39 -0.79 -14.80
C PRO A 188 15.40 0.15 -13.59
N GLN A 189 16.51 0.88 -13.42
CA GLN A 189 16.52 2.05 -12.54
C GLN A 189 15.68 3.14 -13.18
N LEU A 190 14.74 3.70 -12.42
CA LEU A 190 13.81 4.71 -12.89
C LEU A 190 14.11 6.04 -12.22
N ASP A 191 13.99 7.11 -12.99
CA ASP A 191 13.92 8.45 -12.42
C ASP A 191 12.53 8.72 -11.81
N ASP A 192 12.43 9.78 -11.03
CA ASP A 192 11.17 10.15 -10.38
C ASP A 192 10.11 10.66 -11.38
N SER A 193 10.51 11.05 -12.59
CA SER A 193 9.63 11.66 -13.59
C SER A 193 8.64 10.66 -14.19
N VAL A 194 8.97 9.36 -14.20
CA VAL A 194 8.06 8.29 -14.65
C VAL A 194 6.75 8.23 -13.84
N HIS A 195 6.74 8.82 -12.63
CA HIS A 195 5.56 8.89 -11.78
C HIS A 195 4.69 10.15 -12.03
N ALA A 196 5.05 11.03 -12.97
CA ALA A 196 4.31 12.26 -13.23
C ALA A 196 2.79 12.07 -13.41
N PRO A 197 2.28 11.05 -14.13
CA PRO A 197 0.83 10.80 -14.21
C PRO A 197 0.17 10.55 -12.85
N VAL A 198 0.85 9.84 -11.95
CA VAL A 198 0.36 9.55 -10.59
C VAL A 198 0.47 10.79 -9.71
N VAL A 199 1.59 11.54 -9.79
CA VAL A 199 1.78 12.82 -9.08
C VAL A 199 0.64 13.79 -9.40
N ASN A 200 0.35 13.99 -10.69
CA ASN A 200 -0.72 14.88 -11.13
C ASN A 200 -2.08 14.47 -10.57
N MET A 201 -2.33 13.15 -10.45
CA MET A 201 -3.57 12.62 -9.90
C MET A 201 -3.68 12.85 -8.40
N THR A 202 -2.60 12.57 -7.65
CA THR A 202 -2.56 12.80 -6.21
C THR A 202 -2.66 14.28 -5.87
N ASP A 203 -2.04 15.16 -6.67
CA ASP A 203 -2.15 16.62 -6.50
C ASP A 203 -3.59 17.09 -6.75
N HIS A 204 -4.24 16.58 -7.80
CA HIS A 204 -5.62 16.92 -8.12
C HIS A 204 -6.58 16.58 -6.98
N TYR A 205 -6.42 15.39 -6.38
CA TYR A 205 -7.24 14.94 -5.25
C TYR A 205 -6.68 15.33 -3.87
N ARG A 206 -5.54 16.03 -3.83
CA ARG A 206 -4.83 16.47 -2.61
C ARG A 206 -4.41 15.32 -1.68
N TRP A 207 -4.05 14.18 -2.26
CA TRP A 207 -3.44 13.07 -1.53
C TRP A 207 -1.94 13.32 -1.44
N ALA A 208 -1.33 13.08 -0.28
CA ALA A 208 0.12 12.97 -0.25
C ALA A 208 0.56 11.75 -1.08
N LEU A 209 1.66 11.85 -1.81
CA LEU A 209 2.24 10.73 -2.53
C LEU A 209 3.50 10.27 -1.81
N GLY A 210 3.48 9.07 -1.24
CA GLY A 210 4.64 8.43 -0.63
C GLY A 210 5.21 7.32 -1.51
N ARG A 211 6.53 7.21 -1.54
CA ARG A 211 7.26 6.11 -2.14
C ARG A 211 7.88 5.25 -1.05
N ARG A 212 7.44 4.00 -0.95
CA ARG A 212 7.87 3.06 0.07
C ARG A 212 8.97 2.17 -0.49
N THR A 213 10.12 2.19 0.16
CA THR A 213 11.28 1.33 -0.14
C THR A 213 11.56 0.42 1.05
N GLY A 214 12.61 -0.41 0.96
CA GLY A 214 13.04 -1.23 2.10
C GLY A 214 13.47 -0.43 3.34
N GLN A 215 13.80 0.85 3.17
CA GLN A 215 14.30 1.74 4.23
C GLN A 215 13.21 2.59 4.90
N GLY A 216 12.02 2.69 4.30
CA GLY A 216 10.95 3.57 4.77
C GLY A 216 10.23 4.26 3.62
N VAL A 217 9.53 5.35 3.93
CA VAL A 217 8.76 6.16 2.99
C VAL A 217 9.43 7.50 2.75
N LYS A 218 9.46 7.94 1.48
CA LYS A 218 9.76 9.32 1.10
C LYS A 218 8.52 9.96 0.50
N VAL A 219 8.12 11.14 0.97
CA VAL A 219 6.96 11.86 0.44
C VAL A 219 7.39 12.77 -0.70
N ALA A 220 6.80 12.57 -1.88
CA ALA A 220 7.09 13.35 -3.06
C ALA A 220 6.72 14.83 -2.86
N GLY A 221 7.59 15.74 -3.34
CA GLY A 221 7.34 17.18 -3.32
C GLY A 221 7.47 17.89 -1.96
N SER A 222 7.65 17.18 -0.84
CA SER A 222 7.72 17.80 0.50
C SER A 222 9.03 17.55 1.26
N GLY A 223 9.84 16.58 0.83
CA GLY A 223 11.06 16.17 1.54
C GLY A 223 10.80 15.41 2.84
N LEU A 224 9.54 15.19 3.22
CA LEU A 224 9.17 14.46 4.42
C LEU A 224 9.57 12.98 4.30
N THR A 225 10.03 12.41 5.40
CA THR A 225 10.50 11.03 5.46
C THR A 225 9.90 10.27 6.63
N GLY A 226 9.57 9.01 6.36
CA GLY A 226 9.09 8.05 7.35
C GLY A 226 10.00 6.83 7.38
N PRO A 227 11.13 6.86 8.11
CA PRO A 227 12.02 5.71 8.20
C PRO A 227 11.29 4.50 8.79
N ARG A 228 11.73 3.32 8.33
CA ARG A 228 11.19 2.05 8.82
C ARG A 228 11.79 1.71 10.18
N ILE A 229 10.94 1.34 11.13
CA ILE A 229 11.34 0.78 12.41
C ILE A 229 12.04 -0.58 12.16
N PRO A 230 13.26 -0.80 12.68
CA PRO A 230 13.99 -2.07 12.52
C PRO A 230 13.19 -3.27 13.01
N GLN A 231 13.39 -4.44 12.39
CA GLN A 231 12.62 -5.64 12.75
C GLN A 231 12.95 -6.16 14.16
N GLU A 232 14.19 -5.93 14.59
CA GLU A 232 14.75 -6.29 15.89
C GLU A 232 14.04 -5.55 17.03
N PHE A 233 13.59 -4.31 16.80
CA PHE A 233 12.81 -3.56 17.78
C PHE A 233 11.56 -4.34 18.21
N TRP A 234 10.85 -4.95 17.26
CA TRP A 234 9.64 -5.74 17.54
C TRP A 234 9.90 -7.05 18.28
N ARG A 235 11.16 -7.48 18.39
CA ARG A 235 11.58 -8.68 19.14
C ARG A 235 12.00 -8.38 20.58
N GLY A 236 11.95 -7.12 21.01
CA GLY A 236 12.36 -6.71 22.36
C GLY A 236 13.79 -6.21 22.44
N ASP A 237 14.51 -6.20 21.33
CA ASP A 237 15.92 -5.80 21.31
C ASP A 237 16.07 -4.29 21.55
N GLY A 238 17.15 -3.91 22.24
CA GLY A 238 17.49 -2.53 22.56
C GLY A 238 18.05 -1.76 21.37
N VAL A 239 17.31 -1.71 20.27
CA VAL A 239 17.72 -1.02 19.03
C VAL A 239 17.27 0.44 19.07
N ALA A 240 18.16 1.33 18.63
CA ALA A 240 17.86 2.76 18.51
C ALA A 240 16.78 2.98 17.44
N LEU A 241 15.75 3.75 17.81
CA LEU A 241 14.72 4.14 16.85
C LEU A 241 15.28 5.18 15.87
N PRO A 242 14.94 5.07 14.57
CA PRO A 242 15.32 6.08 13.60
C PRO A 242 14.55 7.38 13.86
N SER A 243 15.11 8.49 13.39
CA SER A 243 14.46 9.80 13.42
C SER A 243 13.90 10.15 12.04
N GLY A 244 12.66 10.65 12.00
CA GLY A 244 11.98 11.14 10.80
C GLY A 244 10.70 11.88 11.18
N ASP A 245 9.99 12.38 10.17
CA ASP A 245 8.74 13.14 10.35
C ASP A 245 7.58 12.25 10.83
N PHE A 246 7.64 10.97 10.47
CA PHE A 246 6.79 9.89 10.96
C PHE A 246 7.59 8.59 11.02
N LEU A 247 7.00 7.51 11.52
CA LEU A 247 7.59 6.19 11.53
C LEU A 247 6.74 5.22 10.72
N LEU A 248 7.40 4.33 9.98
CA LEU A 248 6.77 3.20 9.32
C LEU A 248 7.09 1.92 10.10
N ALA A 249 6.07 1.20 10.56
CA ALA A 249 6.20 -0.13 11.13
C ALA A 249 5.83 -1.20 10.10
N ASP A 250 6.64 -2.25 10.04
CA ASP A 250 6.34 -3.50 9.32
C ASP A 250 6.59 -4.63 10.31
N ILE A 251 5.53 -5.01 11.05
CA ILE A 251 5.67 -5.88 12.23
C ILE A 251 5.83 -7.34 11.76
N PRO A 252 6.84 -8.09 12.26
CA PRO A 252 7.01 -9.50 11.89
C PRO A 252 5.79 -10.34 12.24
N ALA A 253 5.41 -11.28 11.37
CA ALA A 253 4.30 -12.20 11.63
C ALA A 253 4.51 -13.07 12.88
N ASP A 254 5.78 -13.35 13.23
CA ASP A 254 6.20 -14.18 14.35
C ASP A 254 6.48 -13.38 15.64
N ALA A 255 6.28 -12.06 15.64
CA ALA A 255 6.49 -11.24 16.84
C ALA A 255 5.44 -11.57 17.92
N ALA A 256 5.89 -11.70 19.17
CA ALA A 256 4.99 -11.98 20.30
C ALA A 256 4.08 -10.77 20.60
N PRO A 257 2.75 -10.94 20.73
CA PRO A 257 1.84 -9.83 20.93
C PRO A 257 2.15 -8.95 22.14
N GLU A 258 2.53 -9.54 23.26
CA GLU A 258 2.87 -8.82 24.49
C GLU A 258 4.11 -7.94 24.28
N THR A 259 5.10 -8.45 23.53
CA THR A 259 6.32 -7.70 23.17
C THR A 259 5.98 -6.55 22.22
N VAL A 260 5.14 -6.78 21.20
CA VAL A 260 4.71 -5.74 20.27
C VAL A 260 3.98 -4.62 21.01
N LEU A 261 3.04 -4.94 21.89
CA LEU A 261 2.30 -3.95 22.68
C LEU A 261 3.23 -3.16 23.63
N ALA A 262 4.18 -3.84 24.28
CA ALA A 262 5.18 -3.18 25.11
C ALA A 262 6.07 -2.23 24.30
N GLN A 263 6.43 -2.60 23.07
CA GLN A 263 7.25 -1.76 22.18
C GLN A 263 6.46 -0.58 21.60
N LEU A 264 5.19 -0.77 21.25
CA LEU A 264 4.30 0.32 20.84
C LEU A 264 4.16 1.40 21.93
N ALA A 265 4.15 1.00 23.22
CA ALA A 265 4.08 1.93 24.33
C ALA A 265 5.33 2.82 24.45
N LYS A 266 6.49 2.37 23.94
CA LYS A 266 7.74 3.16 23.90
C LYS A 266 7.78 4.19 22.77
N LEU A 267 6.84 4.12 21.83
CA LEU A 267 6.72 5.07 20.71
C LEU A 267 5.87 6.31 21.06
N ASN A 268 5.43 6.42 22.32
CA ASN A 268 4.64 7.56 22.82
C ASN A 268 5.51 8.73 23.26
#